data_AF-A0A9D6KAI9-F1
#
_entry.id   AF-A0A9D6KAI9-F1
#
_cell.length_a   1.000
_cell.length_b   1.000
_cell.length_c   1.000
_cell.angle_alpha   90.00
_cell.angle_beta   90.00
_cell.angle_gamma   90.00
#
_symmetry.space_group_name_H-M   'P 1'
#
loop_
_entity.id
_entity.type
_entity.pdbx_description
1 polymer ?
#
loop_
_entity_poly.entity_id
_entity_poly.type
_entity_poly.pdbx_seq_one_letter_code
_entity_poly.pdbx_strand_id
1 'polypeptide(L)'
;MPNQTMIKVGLWIQTETDEVFIVKKDPSGHPVLTVFRSPNPLESTEDKKAKLRELYDQLTGRTHPHPHATSRQLMWDFLEAAIKQLP
;
A
#
# COMPACT_ATOMS: atom_id res chain seq x y z
N MET A 1 7.92 32.71 8.82
CA MET A 1 8.31 31.52 9.60
C MET A 1 8.96 30.54 8.64
N PRO A 2 10.15 29.99 8.92
CA PRO A 2 10.74 29.00 8.03
C PRO A 2 9.81 27.79 7.98
N ASN A 3 9.38 27.38 6.79
CA ASN A 3 8.69 26.11 6.59
C ASN A 3 9.63 25.01 7.11
N GLN A 4 9.33 24.44 8.27
CA GLN A 4 9.99 23.21 8.70
C GLN A 4 9.67 22.14 7.66
N THR A 5 10.68 21.70 6.92
CA THR A 5 10.55 20.57 6.00
C THR A 5 10.26 19.32 6.84
N MET A 6 8.99 18.94 6.92
CA MET A 6 8.58 17.72 7.61
C MET A 6 9.03 16.51 6.79
N ILE A 7 9.93 15.70 7.35
CA ILE A 7 10.34 14.44 6.77
C ILE A 7 9.16 13.47 6.81
N LYS A 8 8.79 12.89 5.67
CA LYS A 8 7.75 11.86 5.57
C LYS A 8 8.40 10.51 5.33
N VAL A 9 8.07 9.54 6.17
CA VAL A 9 8.46 8.14 6.00
C VAL A 9 7.33 7.40 5.31
N GLY A 10 7.68 6.57 4.33
CA GLY A 10 6.76 5.69 3.63
C GLY A 10 7.45 4.39 3.25
N LEU A 11 6.64 3.39 2.92
CA LEU A 11 7.13 2.11 2.41
C LEU A 11 7.10 2.15 0.88
N TRP A 12 8.21 1.79 0.27
CA TRP A 12 8.32 1.61 -1.18
C TRP A 12 8.18 0.13 -1.51
N ILE A 13 7.27 -0.19 -2.42
CA ILE A 13 7.00 -1.55 -2.86
C ILE A 13 7.22 -1.60 -4.37
N GLN A 14 8.07 -2.53 -4.81
CA GLN A 14 8.31 -2.81 -6.20
C GLN A 14 7.91 -4.26 -6.49
N THR A 15 7.09 -4.48 -7.51
CA THR A 15 6.73 -5.81 -8.00
C THR A 15 7.72 -6.27 -9.08
N GLU A 16 7.74 -7.56 -9.38
CA GLU A 16 8.52 -8.12 -10.49
C GLU A 16 8.07 -7.59 -11.87
N THR A 17 6.82 -7.13 -11.96
CA THR A 17 6.25 -6.48 -13.15
C THR A 17 6.61 -5.00 -13.28
N ASP A 18 7.59 -4.53 -12.50
CA ASP A 18 8.08 -3.15 -12.51
C ASP A 18 7.03 -2.11 -12.06
N GLU A 19 5.95 -2.56 -11.40
CA GLU A 19 5.00 -1.68 -10.74
C GLU A 19 5.62 -1.16 -9.44
N VAL A 20 5.40 0.12 -9.19
CA VAL A 20 5.94 0.82 -8.04
C VAL A 20 4.80 1.47 -7.27
N PHE A 21 4.68 1.08 -6.01
CA PHE A 21 3.71 1.62 -5.08
C PHE A 21 4.42 2.25 -3.89
N ILE A 22 3.79 3.30 -3.35
CA ILE A 22 4.24 3.96 -2.13
C ILE A 22 3.10 3.93 -1.14
N VAL A 23 3.34 3.36 0.04
CA VAL A 23 2.44 3.51 1.18
C VAL A 23 2.95 4.63 2.08
N LYS A 24 2.14 5.66 2.29
CA LYS A 24 2.49 6.81 3.13
C LYS A 24 1.28 7.26 3.96
N LYS A 25 1.52 8.08 4.98
CA LYS A 25 0.43 8.73 5.73
C LYS A 25 -0.19 9.86 4.92
N ASP A 26 -1.52 9.91 4.89
CA ASP A 26 -2.30 11.08 4.47
C ASP A 26 -2.21 12.20 5.54
N PRO A 27 -2.77 13.41 5.28
CA PRO A 27 -2.77 14.50 6.25
C PRO A 27 -3.47 14.17 7.58
N SER A 28 -4.39 13.20 7.58
CA SER A 28 -5.11 12.72 8.76
C SER A 28 -4.33 11.62 9.52
N GLY A 29 -3.15 11.22 9.02
CA GLY A 29 -2.30 10.20 9.62
C GLY A 29 -2.64 8.76 9.21
N HIS A 30 -3.55 8.54 8.28
CA HIS A 30 -3.95 7.21 7.82
C HIS A 30 -3.07 6.73 6.66
N PRO A 31 -2.72 5.43 6.59
CA PRO A 31 -1.95 4.90 5.49
C PRO A 31 -2.77 4.90 4.19
N VAL A 32 -2.14 5.33 3.09
CA VAL A 32 -2.74 5.37 1.75
C VAL A 32 -1.76 4.80 0.72
N LEU A 33 -2.29 4.02 -0.23
CA LEU A 33 -1.55 3.54 -1.41
C LEU A 33 -1.51 4.65 -2.45
N THR A 34 -0.30 5.01 -2.86
CA THR A 34 -0.07 5.87 -4.02
C THR A 34 0.58 5.01 -5.10
N VAL A 35 0.00 5.01 -6.30
CA VAL A 35 0.63 4.41 -7.48
C VAL A 35 1.67 5.40 -7.98
N PHE A 36 2.92 4.97 -8.04
CA PHE A 36 4.01 5.79 -8.57
C PHE A 36 4.30 5.42 -10.04
N ARG A 37 4.35 4.12 -10.32
CA ARG A 37 4.51 3.58 -11.68
C ARG A 37 3.64 2.33 -11.81
N SER A 38 2.77 2.29 -12.79
CA SER A 38 2.00 1.10 -13.12
C SER A 38 1.60 1.17 -14.60
N PRO A 39 1.64 0.06 -15.36
CA PRO A 39 1.09 0.01 -16.71
C PRO A 39 -0.45 0.16 -16.70
N ASN A 40 -1.09 -0.18 -15.57
CA ASN A 40 -2.55 -0.09 -15.38
C ASN A 40 -2.87 0.97 -14.31
N PRO A 41 -3.44 2.13 -14.69
CA PRO A 41 -3.88 3.13 -13.73
C PRO A 41 -4.94 2.57 -12.77
N LEU A 42 -4.80 2.85 -11.47
CA LEU A 42 -5.82 2.51 -10.47
C LEU A 42 -6.64 3.76 -10.18
N GLU A 43 -7.77 3.91 -10.87
CA GLU A 43 -8.57 5.13 -10.86
C GLU A 43 -9.51 5.20 -9.65
N SER A 44 -10.12 4.08 -9.27
CA SER A 44 -11.09 4.03 -8.17
C SER A 44 -10.49 3.54 -6.84
N THR A 45 -11.22 3.81 -5.75
CA THR A 45 -10.89 3.26 -4.43
C THR A 45 -11.01 1.72 -4.41
N GLU A 46 -11.97 1.18 -5.17
CA GLU A 46 -12.15 -0.28 -5.29
C GLU A 46 -11.02 -0.93 -6.09
N ASP A 47 -10.51 -0.29 -7.15
CA ASP A 47 -9.36 -0.82 -7.90
C ASP A 47 -8.11 -0.88 -7.03
N LYS A 48 -7.87 0.18 -6.25
CA LYS A 48 -6.76 0.21 -5.28
C LYS A 48 -6.91 -0.88 -4.22
N LYS A 49 -8.13 -1.09 -3.73
CA LYS A 49 -8.44 -2.13 -2.76
C LYS A 49 -8.23 -3.53 -3.35
N ALA A 50 -8.65 -3.76 -4.58
CA ALA A 50 -8.42 -5.01 -5.31
C ALA A 50 -6.91 -5.27 -5.49
N LYS A 51 -6.16 -4.25 -5.95
CA LYS A 51 -4.69 -4.36 -6.09
C LYS A 51 -3.99 -4.60 -4.76
N LEU A 52 -4.41 -3.96 -3.68
CA LEU A 52 -3.89 -4.22 -2.33
C LEU A 52 -4.08 -5.67 -1.90
N ARG A 53 -5.23 -6.26 -2.22
CA ARG A 53 -5.52 -7.66 -1.93
C ARG A 53 -4.62 -8.58 -2.75
N GLU A 54 -4.46 -8.29 -4.03
CA GLU A 54 -3.53 -9.00 -4.91
C GLU A 54 -2.09 -8.95 -4.36
N LEU A 55 -1.61 -7.76 -3.98
CA LEU A 55 -0.29 -7.56 -3.40
C LEU A 55 -0.12 -8.31 -2.08
N TYR A 56 -1.13 -8.30 -1.20
CA TYR A 56 -1.12 -9.07 0.04
C TYR A 56 -1.01 -10.58 -0.24
N ASP A 57 -1.80 -11.08 -1.18
CA ASP A 57 -1.85 -12.50 -1.52
C ASP A 57 -0.52 -12.96 -2.13
N GLN A 58 0.07 -12.15 -3.02
CA GLN A 58 1.40 -12.39 -3.61
C GLN A 58 2.50 -12.39 -2.54
N LEU A 59 2.47 -11.39 -1.66
CA LEU A 59 3.45 -11.22 -0.61
C LEU A 59 3.41 -12.39 0.39
N THR A 60 2.22 -12.77 0.86
CA THR A 60 2.06 -13.79 1.91
C THR A 60 1.93 -15.22 1.40
N GLY A 61 1.70 -15.41 0.10
CA GLY A 61 1.37 -16.69 -0.51
C GLY A 61 0.01 -17.26 -0.07
N ARG A 62 -0.87 -16.44 0.51
CA ARG A 62 -2.18 -16.85 1.07
C ARG A 62 -3.25 -15.80 0.77
N THR A 63 -4.48 -16.25 0.54
CA THR A 63 -5.62 -15.33 0.38
C THR A 63 -5.88 -14.52 1.64
N HIS A 64 -6.11 -13.22 1.48
CA HIS A 64 -6.41 -12.30 2.59
C HIS A 64 -7.59 -12.80 3.45
N PRO A 65 -7.41 -12.94 4.77
CA PRO A 65 -8.33 -13.68 5.66
C PRO A 65 -9.69 -12.99 5.86
N HIS A 66 -9.81 -11.71 5.52
CA HIS A 66 -11.03 -10.93 5.68
C HIS A 66 -11.62 -10.56 4.30
N PRO A 67 -12.66 -11.27 3.83
CA PRO A 67 -13.30 -11.03 2.53
C PRO A 67 -13.93 -9.63 2.44
N HIS A 68 -14.54 -9.16 3.53
CA HIS A 68 -15.23 -7.87 3.61
C HIS A 68 -14.40 -6.78 4.29
N ALA A 69 -13.07 -6.93 4.33
CA ALA A 69 -12.18 -5.91 4.89
C ALA A 69 -12.44 -4.54 4.25
N THR A 70 -12.42 -3.50 5.08
CA THR A 70 -12.35 -2.13 4.58
C THR A 70 -10.99 -1.89 3.93
N SER A 71 -10.87 -0.91 3.03
CA SER A 71 -9.58 -0.57 2.42
C SER A 71 -8.51 -0.21 3.46
N ARG A 72 -8.93 0.36 4.59
CA ARG A 72 -8.05 0.69 5.71
C ARG A 72 -7.55 -0.55 6.45
N GLN A 73 -8.43 -1.52 6.72
CA GLN A 73 -8.01 -2.78 7.36
C GLN A 73 -7.02 -3.53 6.47
N LEU A 74 -7.38 -3.71 5.20
CA LEU A 74 -6.52 -4.37 4.21
C LEU A 74 -5.15 -3.69 4.06
N MET A 75 -5.12 -2.35 4.12
CA MET A 75 -3.87 -1.58 4.10
C MET A 75 -2.97 -1.88 5.30
N TRP A 76 -3.54 -1.94 6.50
CA TRP A 76 -2.78 -2.28 7.70
C TRP A 76 -2.25 -3.71 7.66
N ASP A 77 -3.10 -4.66 7.28
CA ASP A 77 -2.73 -6.07 7.17
C ASP A 77 -1.59 -6.26 6.15
N PHE A 78 -1.67 -5.57 5.02
CA PHE A 78 -0.60 -5.55 4.01
C PHE A 78 0.70 -4.89 4.51
N LEU A 79 0.61 -3.76 5.20
CA LEU A 79 1.79 -3.12 5.78
C LEU A 79 2.49 -4.02 6.80
N GLU A 80 1.72 -4.67 7.66
CA GLU A 80 2.25 -5.59 8.66
C GLU A 80 2.94 -6.79 7.98
N ALA A 81 2.33 -7.35 6.94
CA ALA A 81 2.93 -8.42 6.15
C ALA A 81 4.24 -7.95 5.48
N ALA A 82 4.25 -6.75 4.89
CA ALA A 82 5.41 -6.24 4.15
C ALA A 82 6.60 -5.94 5.06
N ILE A 83 6.35 -5.32 6.22
CA ILE A 83 7.40 -5.03 7.21
C ILE A 83 8.05 -6.33 7.70
N LYS A 84 7.28 -7.42 7.87
CA LYS A 84 7.80 -8.73 8.27
C LYS A 84 8.73 -9.38 7.22
N GLN A 85 8.72 -8.91 5.98
CA GLN A 85 9.63 -9.40 4.93
C GLN A 85 10.89 -8.56 4.77
N LEU A 86 10.96 -7.39 5.43
CA LEU A 86 12.17 -6.60 5.44
C LEU A 86 13.26 -7.33 6.26
N PRO A 87 14.53 -7.26 5.84
CA PRO A 87 15.64 -7.89 6.55
C PRO A 87 15.89 -7.29 7.95
#